data_AF-A0A346S1K4-F1
#
_entry.id   AF-A0A346S1K4-F1
#
_cell.length_a   1.000
_cell.length_b   1.000
_cell.length_c   1.000
_cell.angle_alpha   90.00
_cell.angle_beta   90.00
_cell.angle_gamma   90.00
#
_symmetry.space_group_name_H-M   'P 1'
#
loop_
_entity.id
_entity.type
_entity.pdbx_description
1 polymer ?
#
loop_
_entity_poly.entity_id
_entity_poly.type
_entity_poly.pdbx_seq_one_letter_code
_entity_poly.pdbx_strand_id
1 'polypeptide(L)'
;MLPDAMPDPIQRRLADYASLLRIDRPIGTLLLLWPTYWALWLAGEGSPGFGNVIIFTLGVFFMRAAGCAINDFADRDWDRHVKRTRDRPLTAGRVKPWEAVALFAGLCLISFLMVVLFTNPLTLYLSFGGALLALIYPFMKRYTHLPQLFLGAAFSWAIPMAWAAEAGELSQLTWLLFTANVLWTVAYDTLYAMVDRDDDLKVGIKSTAILFGDADKAIIATLQGMVVLILVIVGQRAELGTFYYLGVVVMACLFVYHQFLAREREREGCFKAFLNNSWAGFAVFTGLAIDLLMR
;
A
#
# COMPACT_ATOMS: atom_id res chain seq x y z
N MET A 1 19.41 15.82 -24.21
CA MET A 1 18.24 15.76 -25.11
C MET A 1 18.28 14.40 -25.79
N LEU A 2 17.61 13.39 -25.25
CA LEU A 2 17.49 12.10 -25.92
C LEU A 2 16.32 12.24 -26.90
N PRO A 3 16.56 12.12 -28.21
CA PRO A 3 15.53 12.32 -29.22
C PRO A 3 14.50 11.18 -29.18
N ASP A 4 13.27 11.53 -29.51
CA ASP A 4 12.11 10.66 -29.73
C ASP A 4 12.45 9.40 -30.54
N ALA A 5 12.85 8.32 -29.86
CA ALA A 5 13.23 7.05 -30.48
C ALA A 5 12.02 6.16 -30.84
N MET A 6 10.81 6.56 -30.45
CA MET A 6 9.59 5.79 -30.68
C MET A 6 8.54 6.62 -31.42
N PRO A 7 7.76 6.03 -32.35
CA PRO A 7 6.64 6.68 -32.99
C PRO A 7 5.64 7.26 -31.97
N ASP A 8 5.16 8.49 -32.18
CA ASP A 8 4.15 9.17 -31.37
C ASP A 8 2.98 8.30 -30.87
N PRO A 9 2.35 7.44 -31.70
CA PRO A 9 1.27 6.58 -31.22
C PRO A 9 1.73 5.55 -30.17
N ILE A 10 2.97 5.06 -30.26
CA ILE A 10 3.54 4.13 -29.28
C ILE A 10 3.85 4.86 -27.98
N GLN A 11 4.43 6.07 -28.06
CA GLN A 11 4.72 6.88 -26.88
C GLN A 11 3.45 7.20 -26.08
N ARG A 12 2.37 7.59 -26.76
CA ARG A 12 1.07 7.87 -26.12
C ARG A 12 0.50 6.62 -25.42
N ARG A 13 0.56 5.46 -26.08
CA ARG A 13 0.10 4.18 -25.50
C ARG A 13 0.92 3.79 -24.27
N LEU A 14 2.24 3.96 -24.31
CA LEU A 14 3.11 3.70 -23.16
C LEU A 14 2.81 4.65 -22.00
N ALA A 15 2.59 5.93 -22.27
CA ALA A 15 2.19 6.90 -21.26
C ALA A 15 0.84 6.55 -20.62
N ASP A 16 -0.14 6.11 -21.42
CA ASP A 16 -1.43 5.65 -20.92
C ASP A 16 -1.32 4.40 -20.04
N TYR A 17 -0.48 3.43 -20.41
CA TYR A 17 -0.20 2.28 -19.55
C TYR A 17 0.57 2.65 -18.29
N ALA A 18 1.56 3.54 -18.37
CA ALA A 18 2.28 4.03 -17.20
C ALA A 18 1.33 4.72 -16.22
N SER A 19 0.39 5.51 -16.73
CA SER A 19 -0.65 6.16 -15.91
C SER A 19 -1.64 5.16 -15.30
N LEU A 20 -2.09 4.16 -16.07
CA LEU A 20 -2.98 3.09 -15.58
C LEU A 20 -2.34 2.32 -14.42
N LEU A 21 -1.06 1.96 -14.58
CA LEU A 21 -0.26 1.23 -13.59
C LEU A 21 0.23 2.13 -12.43
N ARG A 22 0.00 3.45 -12.51
CA ARG A 22 0.47 4.48 -11.56
C ARG A 22 1.99 4.51 -11.38
N ILE A 23 2.74 4.26 -12.46
CA ILE A 23 4.20 4.39 -12.45
C ILE A 23 4.62 5.84 -12.18
N ASP A 24 3.79 6.81 -12.59
CA ASP A 24 3.97 8.24 -12.32
C ASP A 24 3.74 8.64 -10.85
N ARG A 25 3.14 7.76 -10.02
CA ARG A 25 2.73 8.07 -8.64
C ARG A 25 3.27 7.04 -7.64
N PRO A 26 4.56 7.13 -7.28
CA PRO A 26 5.27 6.08 -6.54
C PRO A 26 4.82 5.91 -5.09
N ILE A 27 4.13 6.90 -4.50
CA ILE A 27 3.75 6.89 -3.08
C ILE A 27 2.99 5.62 -2.69
N GLY A 28 2.06 5.16 -3.53
CA GLY A 28 1.31 3.93 -3.23
C GLY A 28 2.19 2.68 -3.22
N THR A 29 3.23 2.63 -4.06
CA THR A 29 4.23 1.55 -4.04
C THR A 29 5.10 1.65 -2.79
N LEU A 30 5.54 2.85 -2.42
CA LEU A 30 6.37 3.07 -1.23
C LEU A 30 5.63 2.70 0.07
N LEU A 31 4.34 3.02 0.17
CA LEU A 31 3.50 2.64 1.31
C LEU A 31 3.34 1.12 1.45
N LEU A 32 3.43 0.38 0.34
CA LEU A 32 3.48 -1.08 0.35
C LEU A 32 4.90 -1.59 0.67
N LEU A 33 5.92 -0.91 0.17
CA LEU A 33 7.32 -1.33 0.25
C LEU A 33 7.90 -1.21 1.67
N TRP A 34 7.64 -0.10 2.39
CA TRP A 34 8.22 0.10 3.72
C TRP A 34 7.85 -1.01 4.72
N PRO A 35 6.57 -1.40 4.86
CA PRO A 35 6.20 -2.51 5.73
C PRO A 35 6.76 -3.86 5.27
N THR A 36 6.88 -4.10 3.97
CA THR A 36 7.56 -5.29 3.44
C THR A 36 9.03 -5.32 3.87
N TYR A 37 9.70 -4.18 3.83
CA TYR A 37 11.07 -4.07 4.33
C TYR A 37 11.17 -4.16 5.85
N TRP A 38 10.21 -3.64 6.62
CA TRP A 38 10.15 -3.87 8.06
C TRP A 38 10.15 -5.37 8.37
N ALA A 39 9.36 -6.15 7.63
CA ALA A 39 9.27 -7.59 7.77
C ALA A 39 10.57 -8.29 7.37
N LEU A 40 11.15 -7.97 6.19
CA LEU A 40 12.39 -8.59 5.72
C LEU A 40 13.56 -8.33 6.67
N TRP A 41 13.76 -7.07 7.09
CA TRP A 41 14.89 -6.73 7.96
C TRP A 41 14.75 -7.36 9.34
N LEU A 42 13.55 -7.41 9.91
CA LEU A 42 13.35 -8.09 11.19
C LEU A 42 13.50 -9.61 11.08
N ALA A 43 12.95 -10.22 10.03
CA ALA A 43 13.04 -11.66 9.82
C ALA A 43 14.48 -12.13 9.51
N GLY A 44 15.27 -11.31 8.83
CA GLY A 44 16.68 -11.56 8.51
C GLY A 44 17.66 -10.95 9.52
N GLU A 45 17.19 -10.52 10.69
CA GLU A 45 18.01 -9.95 11.77
C GLU A 45 18.99 -8.86 11.30
N GLY A 46 18.57 -8.01 10.35
CA GLY A 46 19.37 -6.92 9.80
C GLY A 46 20.13 -7.24 8.51
N SER A 47 20.26 -8.51 8.14
CA SER A 47 20.97 -8.96 6.94
C SER A 47 20.08 -9.85 6.05
N PRO A 48 18.95 -9.32 5.52
CA PRO A 48 18.06 -10.11 4.68
C PRO A 48 18.77 -10.60 3.41
N GLY A 49 18.38 -11.77 2.94
CA GLY A 49 18.89 -12.34 1.70
C GLY A 49 18.69 -11.38 0.52
N PHE A 50 19.77 -11.07 -0.21
CA PHE A 50 19.72 -10.15 -1.35
C PHE A 50 18.69 -10.55 -2.42
N GLY A 51 18.53 -11.87 -2.64
CA GLY A 51 17.49 -12.41 -3.51
C GLY A 51 16.09 -12.03 -3.03
N ASN A 52 15.79 -12.22 -1.75
CA ASN A 52 14.49 -11.86 -1.16
C ASN A 52 14.21 -10.36 -1.26
N VAL A 53 15.21 -9.51 -1.00
CA VAL A 53 15.06 -8.05 -1.16
C VAL A 53 14.65 -7.71 -2.60
N ILE A 54 15.31 -8.26 -3.62
CA ILE A 54 14.95 -8.04 -5.03
C ILE A 54 13.54 -8.56 -5.33
N ILE A 55 13.24 -9.79 -4.94
CA ILE A 55 11.97 -10.48 -5.25
C ILE A 55 10.80 -9.68 -4.69
N PHE A 56 10.88 -9.29 -3.42
CA PHE A 56 9.79 -8.55 -2.77
C PHE A 56 9.69 -7.11 -3.23
N THR A 57 10.80 -6.45 -3.59
CA THR A 57 10.76 -5.10 -4.17
C THR A 57 10.04 -5.09 -5.52
N LEU A 58 10.43 -6.00 -6.41
CA LEU A 58 9.80 -6.15 -7.72
C LEU A 58 8.36 -6.63 -7.58
N GLY A 59 8.11 -7.60 -6.69
CA GLY A 59 6.77 -8.09 -6.38
C GLY A 59 5.83 -6.99 -5.89
N VAL A 60 6.30 -6.12 -4.98
CA VAL A 60 5.55 -4.93 -4.52
C VAL A 60 5.22 -4.00 -5.70
N PHE A 61 6.19 -3.73 -6.57
CA PHE A 61 5.98 -2.89 -7.75
C PHE A 61 4.93 -3.50 -8.70
N PHE A 62 5.07 -4.78 -9.04
CA PHE A 62 4.15 -5.49 -9.94
C PHE A 62 2.76 -5.65 -9.36
N MET A 63 2.64 -6.05 -8.08
CA MET A 63 1.34 -6.26 -7.44
C MET A 63 0.62 -4.94 -7.18
N ARG A 64 1.36 -3.85 -6.88
CA ARG A 64 0.76 -2.51 -6.82
C ARG A 64 0.18 -2.14 -8.17
N ALA A 65 0.97 -2.26 -9.24
CA ALA A 65 0.57 -1.95 -10.62
C ALA A 65 -0.60 -2.84 -11.11
N ALA A 66 -0.61 -4.12 -10.76
CA ALA A 66 -1.72 -5.03 -11.04
C ALA A 66 -2.99 -4.58 -10.32
N GLY A 67 -2.88 -4.28 -9.02
CA GLY A 67 -3.97 -3.74 -8.20
C GLY A 67 -4.55 -2.45 -8.77
N CYS A 68 -3.69 -1.56 -9.30
CA CYS A 68 -4.09 -0.36 -10.01
C CYS A 68 -4.99 -0.67 -11.23
N ALA A 69 -4.53 -1.57 -12.09
CA ALA A 69 -5.22 -1.91 -13.34
C ALA A 69 -6.59 -2.55 -13.09
N ILE A 70 -6.66 -3.53 -12.16
CA ILE A 70 -7.92 -4.20 -11.84
C ILE A 70 -8.89 -3.29 -11.09
N ASN A 71 -8.38 -2.41 -10.22
CA ASN A 71 -9.21 -1.42 -9.54
C ASN A 71 -9.85 -0.46 -10.54
N ASP A 72 -9.10 0.09 -11.49
CA ASP A 72 -9.65 0.97 -12.52
C ASP A 72 -10.65 0.23 -13.42
N PHE A 73 -10.41 -1.05 -13.71
CA PHE A 73 -11.36 -1.89 -14.43
C PHE A 73 -12.68 -2.08 -13.66
N ALA A 74 -12.61 -2.33 -12.36
CA ALA A 74 -13.78 -2.53 -11.51
C ALA A 74 -14.55 -1.22 -11.25
N ASP A 75 -13.84 -0.09 -11.14
CA ASP A 75 -14.41 1.22 -10.83
C ASP A 75 -14.82 2.03 -12.07
N ARG A 76 -14.58 1.53 -13.30
CA ARG A 76 -14.71 2.29 -14.57
C ARG A 76 -16.03 3.04 -14.76
N ASP A 77 -17.16 2.50 -14.29
CA ASP A 77 -18.48 3.10 -14.47
C ASP A 77 -18.74 4.21 -13.43
N TRP A 78 -18.16 4.06 -12.24
CA TRP A 78 -18.20 5.06 -11.16
C TRP A 78 -17.19 6.18 -11.39
N ASP A 79 -15.99 5.84 -11.84
CA ASP A 79 -14.89 6.78 -12.09
C ASP A 79 -15.27 7.88 -13.10
N ARG A 80 -16.22 7.62 -14.01
CA ARG A 80 -16.76 8.64 -14.93
C ARG A 80 -17.42 9.82 -14.22
N HIS A 81 -17.90 9.61 -13.00
CA HIS A 81 -18.69 10.57 -12.24
C HIS A 81 -17.86 11.31 -11.17
N VAL A 82 -16.59 10.95 -10.98
CA VAL A 82 -15.70 11.54 -9.96
C VAL A 82 -14.67 12.45 -10.63
N LYS A 83 -14.56 13.70 -10.17
CA LYS A 83 -13.73 14.74 -10.82
C LYS A 83 -12.28 14.32 -11.06
N ARG A 84 -11.70 13.61 -10.09
CA ARG A 84 -10.30 13.19 -10.11
C ARG A 84 -10.03 11.98 -11.02
N THR A 85 -11.02 11.12 -11.22
CA THR A 85 -10.82 9.82 -11.89
C THR A 85 -11.49 9.74 -13.27
N ARG A 86 -12.26 10.76 -13.64
CA ARG A 86 -12.90 10.89 -14.95
C ARG A 86 -11.92 10.81 -16.13
N ASP A 87 -10.72 11.37 -15.97
CA ASP A 87 -9.73 11.47 -17.05
C ASP A 87 -8.74 10.29 -17.09
N ARG A 88 -8.95 9.26 -16.25
CA ARG A 88 -8.13 8.04 -16.24
C ARG A 88 -8.14 7.35 -17.61
N PRO A 89 -7.04 6.67 -18.00
CA PRO A 89 -6.90 6.07 -19.34
C PRO A 89 -8.04 5.14 -19.72
N LEU A 90 -8.53 4.33 -18.77
CA LEU A 90 -9.64 3.40 -19.00
C LEU A 90 -10.99 4.11 -19.10
N THR A 91 -11.23 5.07 -18.21
CA THR A 91 -12.46 5.87 -18.14
C THR A 91 -12.65 6.73 -19.39
N ALA A 92 -11.56 7.32 -19.88
CA ALA A 92 -11.50 8.14 -21.08
C ALA A 92 -11.46 7.33 -22.40
N GLY A 93 -11.45 5.99 -22.32
CA GLY A 93 -11.44 5.10 -23.49
C GLY A 93 -10.11 5.03 -24.24
N ARG A 94 -9.02 5.58 -23.68
CA ARG A 94 -7.66 5.50 -24.26
C ARG A 94 -7.06 4.09 -24.14
N VAL A 95 -7.46 3.36 -23.10
CA VAL A 95 -7.12 1.94 -22.88
C VAL A 95 -8.40 1.11 -22.90
N LYS A 96 -8.37 -0.06 -23.54
CA LYS A 96 -9.51 -0.98 -23.60
C LYS A 96 -9.61 -1.79 -22.30
N PRO A 97 -10.82 -2.15 -21.84
CA PRO A 97 -11.00 -2.92 -20.60
C PRO A 97 -10.25 -4.25 -20.57
N TRP A 98 -10.15 -4.96 -21.70
CA TRP A 98 -9.41 -6.22 -21.78
C TRP A 98 -7.90 -6.02 -21.59
N GLU A 99 -7.34 -4.86 -21.97
CA GLU A 99 -5.91 -4.56 -21.80
C GLU A 99 -5.58 -4.42 -20.32
N ALA A 100 -6.45 -3.79 -19.52
CA ALA A 100 -6.28 -3.71 -18.07
C ALA A 100 -6.31 -5.09 -17.39
N VAL A 101 -7.23 -5.97 -17.83
CA VAL A 101 -7.31 -7.35 -17.31
C VAL A 101 -6.07 -8.17 -17.73
N ALA A 102 -5.60 -8.01 -18.97
CA ALA A 102 -4.39 -8.68 -19.45
C ALA A 102 -3.14 -8.24 -18.69
N LEU A 103 -3.00 -6.93 -18.42
CA LEU A 103 -1.90 -6.39 -17.59
C LEU A 103 -1.97 -6.92 -16.16
N PHE A 104 -3.16 -6.94 -15.54
CA PHE A 104 -3.36 -7.54 -14.23
C PHE A 104 -2.94 -9.02 -14.21
N ALA A 105 -3.44 -9.83 -15.14
CA ALA A 105 -3.13 -11.25 -15.21
C ALA A 105 -1.64 -11.50 -15.47
N GLY A 106 -1.01 -10.74 -16.37
CA GLY A 106 0.41 -10.85 -16.69
C GLY A 106 1.31 -10.50 -15.50
N LEU A 107 1.03 -9.39 -14.81
CA LEU A 107 1.80 -8.97 -13.63
C LEU A 107 1.62 -9.94 -12.44
N CYS A 108 0.40 -10.45 -12.22
CA CYS A 108 0.14 -11.49 -11.22
C CYS A 108 0.88 -12.79 -11.56
N LEU A 109 0.89 -13.20 -12.84
CA LEU A 109 1.61 -14.40 -13.27
C LEU A 109 3.12 -14.24 -13.08
N ILE A 110 3.71 -13.11 -13.45
CA ILE A 110 5.13 -12.82 -13.23
C ILE A 110 5.46 -12.88 -11.73
N SER A 111 4.65 -12.21 -10.90
CA SER A 111 4.84 -12.20 -9.44
C SER A 111 4.71 -13.61 -8.84
N PHE A 112 3.74 -14.40 -9.30
CA PHE A 112 3.55 -15.78 -8.87
C PHE A 112 4.72 -16.68 -9.28
N LEU A 113 5.20 -16.57 -10.52
CA LEU A 113 6.38 -17.31 -10.99
C LEU A 113 7.62 -16.94 -10.18
N MET A 114 7.81 -15.67 -9.82
CA MET A 114 8.92 -15.27 -8.95
C MET A 114 8.85 -15.96 -7.58
N VAL A 115 7.67 -16.02 -6.98
CA VAL A 115 7.46 -16.75 -5.72
C VAL A 115 7.74 -18.24 -5.89
N VAL A 116 7.17 -18.88 -6.92
CA VAL A 116 7.35 -20.32 -7.18
C VAL A 116 8.82 -20.70 -7.40
N LEU A 117 9.57 -19.88 -8.15
CA LEU A 117 10.91 -20.22 -8.60
C LEU A 117 12.01 -19.84 -7.59
N PHE A 118 11.78 -18.82 -6.77
CA PHE A 118 12.85 -18.22 -5.96
C PHE A 118 12.54 -18.10 -4.47
N THR A 119 11.42 -18.65 -3.99
CA THR A 119 11.08 -18.64 -2.56
C THR A 119 10.76 -20.04 -2.04
N ASN A 120 10.21 -20.15 -0.83
CA ASN A 120 9.94 -21.42 -0.16
C ASN A 120 8.45 -21.83 -0.22
N PRO A 121 8.11 -23.10 0.10
CA PRO A 121 6.73 -23.60 0.04
C PRO A 121 5.74 -22.81 0.90
N LEU A 122 6.17 -22.31 2.06
CA LEU A 122 5.31 -21.51 2.94
C LEU A 122 4.90 -20.19 2.26
N THR A 123 5.86 -19.50 1.65
CA THR A 123 5.62 -18.28 0.87
C THR A 123 4.70 -18.54 -0.32
N LEU A 124 4.89 -19.68 -1.00
CA LEU A 124 4.02 -20.12 -2.08
C LEU A 124 2.57 -20.31 -1.60
N TYR A 125 2.34 -20.99 -0.48
CA TYR A 125 0.99 -21.16 0.06
C TYR A 125 0.36 -19.83 0.46
N LEU A 126 1.13 -18.93 1.06
CA LEU A 126 0.67 -17.58 1.41
C LEU A 126 0.31 -16.73 0.19
N SER A 127 0.96 -16.96 -0.97
CA SER A 127 0.66 -16.23 -2.20
C SER A 127 -0.78 -16.42 -2.69
N PHE A 128 -1.38 -17.60 -2.45
CA PHE A 128 -2.79 -17.83 -2.75
C PHE A 128 -3.71 -16.95 -1.89
N GLY A 129 -3.36 -16.73 -0.62
CA GLY A 129 -4.05 -15.79 0.25
C GLY A 129 -3.97 -14.35 -0.27
N GLY A 130 -2.77 -13.94 -0.72
CA GLY A 130 -2.55 -12.63 -1.34
C GLY A 130 -3.36 -12.45 -2.63
N ALA A 131 -3.38 -13.47 -3.49
CA ALA A 131 -4.16 -13.48 -4.72
C ALA A 131 -5.67 -13.37 -4.45
N LEU A 132 -6.17 -14.08 -3.43
CA LEU A 132 -7.57 -14.00 -3.01
C LEU A 132 -7.94 -12.59 -2.54
N LEU A 133 -7.11 -11.98 -1.68
CA LEU A 133 -7.33 -10.61 -1.21
C LEU A 133 -7.29 -9.59 -2.36
N ALA A 134 -6.34 -9.73 -3.29
CA ALA A 134 -6.24 -8.88 -4.47
C ALA A 134 -7.46 -8.99 -5.39
N LEU A 135 -8.05 -10.18 -5.50
CA LEU A 135 -9.27 -10.41 -6.28
C LEU A 135 -10.51 -9.80 -5.61
N ILE A 136 -10.62 -9.91 -4.29
CA ILE A 136 -11.80 -9.48 -3.53
C ILE A 136 -11.84 -7.95 -3.37
N TYR A 137 -10.70 -7.33 -3.03
CA TYR A 137 -10.60 -5.91 -2.66
C TYR A 137 -11.33 -4.94 -3.62
N PRO A 138 -11.15 -5.01 -4.95
CA PRO A 138 -11.74 -4.03 -5.89
C PRO A 138 -13.27 -3.94 -5.81
N PHE A 139 -13.94 -5.00 -5.35
CA PHE A 139 -15.39 -5.06 -5.28
C PHE A 139 -15.95 -4.61 -3.93
N MET A 140 -15.11 -4.45 -2.90
CA MET A 140 -15.58 -4.24 -1.52
C MET A 140 -16.32 -2.92 -1.34
N LYS A 141 -16.01 -1.88 -2.10
CA LYS A 141 -16.74 -0.60 -2.10
C LYS A 141 -18.23 -0.74 -2.42
N ARG A 142 -18.64 -1.84 -3.07
CA ARG A 142 -20.04 -2.16 -3.40
C ARG A 142 -20.79 -2.77 -2.22
N TYR A 143 -20.09 -3.52 -1.37
CA TYR A 143 -20.69 -4.36 -0.34
C TYR A 143 -20.52 -3.79 1.08
N THR A 144 -19.41 -3.13 1.37
CA THR A 144 -19.07 -2.65 2.72
C THR A 144 -18.63 -1.19 2.74
N HIS A 145 -18.81 -0.54 3.89
CA HIS A 145 -18.24 0.77 4.19
C HIS A 145 -16.80 0.71 4.69
N LEU A 146 -16.21 -0.49 4.76
CA LEU A 146 -14.83 -0.71 5.18
C LEU A 146 -13.92 -1.25 4.05
N PRO A 147 -14.00 -0.77 2.79
CA PRO A 147 -13.11 -1.28 1.74
C PRO A 147 -11.63 -1.05 2.07
N GLN A 148 -11.31 -0.01 2.85
CA GLN A 148 -9.99 0.29 3.40
C GLN A 148 -9.41 -0.87 4.22
N LEU A 149 -10.25 -1.64 4.93
CA LEU A 149 -9.77 -2.77 5.73
C LEU A 149 -9.29 -3.92 4.82
N PHE A 150 -10.02 -4.18 3.74
CA PHE A 150 -9.64 -5.18 2.74
C PHE A 150 -8.42 -4.74 1.94
N LEU A 151 -8.33 -3.46 1.59
CA LEU A 151 -7.12 -2.87 1.02
C LEU A 151 -5.93 -3.03 1.97
N GLY A 152 -6.13 -2.70 3.25
CA GLY A 152 -5.12 -2.85 4.30
C GLY A 152 -4.65 -4.29 4.45
N ALA A 153 -5.56 -5.26 4.45
CA ALA A 153 -5.21 -6.68 4.48
C ALA A 153 -4.43 -7.10 3.22
N ALA A 154 -4.89 -6.69 2.03
CA ALA A 154 -4.21 -7.01 0.76
C ALA A 154 -2.80 -6.41 0.70
N PHE A 155 -2.63 -5.15 1.11
CA PHE A 155 -1.34 -4.48 1.15
C PHE A 155 -0.43 -5.10 2.22
N SER A 156 -0.96 -5.34 3.40
CA SER A 156 -0.18 -5.90 4.52
C SER A 156 0.19 -7.37 4.30
N TRP A 157 -0.45 -8.08 3.37
CA TRP A 157 -0.15 -9.49 3.09
C TRP A 157 1.28 -9.72 2.59
N ALA A 158 1.95 -8.69 2.07
CA ALA A 158 3.36 -8.75 1.75
C ALA A 158 4.24 -9.02 2.99
N ILE A 159 3.80 -8.66 4.20
CA ILE A 159 4.52 -8.87 5.47
C ILE A 159 4.70 -10.36 5.78
N PRO A 160 3.63 -11.18 5.93
CA PRO A 160 3.79 -12.59 6.19
C PRO A 160 4.49 -13.33 5.04
N MET A 161 4.30 -12.92 3.79
CA MET A 161 5.03 -13.51 2.67
C MET A 161 6.53 -13.21 2.76
N ALA A 162 6.92 -11.97 3.02
CA ALA A 162 8.32 -11.56 3.17
C ALA A 162 8.98 -12.24 4.37
N TRP A 163 8.28 -12.26 5.51
CA TRP A 163 8.77 -12.94 6.70
C TRP A 163 8.95 -14.44 6.47
N ALA A 164 7.98 -15.10 5.85
CA ALA A 164 8.08 -16.51 5.53
C ALA A 164 9.23 -16.80 4.56
N ALA A 165 9.44 -15.96 3.55
CA ALA A 165 10.52 -16.12 2.58
C ALA A 165 11.91 -16.04 3.22
N GLU A 166 12.06 -15.19 4.22
CA GLU A 166 13.32 -14.94 4.92
C GLU A 166 13.56 -15.94 6.06
N ALA A 167 12.61 -16.07 6.99
CA ALA A 167 12.77 -16.87 8.21
C ALA A 167 12.29 -18.33 8.08
N GLY A 168 11.55 -18.67 7.01
CA GLY A 168 11.00 -20.03 6.81
C GLY A 168 9.81 -20.37 7.73
N GLU A 169 9.36 -19.45 8.57
CA GLU A 169 8.26 -19.61 9.51
C GLU A 169 7.42 -18.32 9.65
N LEU A 170 6.35 -18.37 10.43
CA LEU A 170 5.55 -17.20 10.80
C LEU A 170 5.59 -17.04 12.32
N SER A 171 6.16 -15.93 12.78
CA SER A 171 6.27 -15.64 14.20
C SER A 171 5.11 -14.75 14.68
N GLN A 172 5.01 -14.54 15.99
CA GLN A 172 4.07 -13.58 16.53
C GLN A 172 4.38 -12.14 16.10
N LEU A 173 5.67 -11.81 15.87
CA LEU A 173 6.08 -10.49 15.36
C LEU A 173 5.51 -10.23 13.96
N THR A 174 5.45 -11.26 13.12
CA THR A 174 4.87 -11.19 11.78
C THR A 174 3.43 -10.67 11.83
N TRP A 175 2.62 -11.21 12.73
CA TRP A 175 1.21 -10.83 12.86
C TRP A 175 1.02 -9.48 13.56
N LEU A 176 1.93 -9.08 14.45
CA LEU A 176 1.93 -7.73 15.02
C LEU A 176 2.23 -6.68 13.94
N LEU A 177 3.26 -6.90 13.12
CA LEU A 177 3.57 -6.02 11.98
C LEU A 177 2.42 -5.98 10.96
N PHE A 178 1.85 -7.14 10.62
CA PHE A 178 0.67 -7.22 9.76
C PHE A 178 -0.47 -6.37 10.31
N THR A 179 -0.81 -6.55 11.60
CA THR A 179 -1.89 -5.80 12.25
C THR A 179 -1.61 -4.30 12.27
N ALA A 180 -0.39 -3.89 12.65
CA ALA A 180 0.02 -2.49 12.62
C ALA A 180 -0.15 -1.90 11.22
N ASN A 181 0.29 -2.60 10.18
CA ASN A 181 0.20 -2.09 8.82
C ASN A 181 -1.24 -2.06 8.28
N VAL A 182 -2.10 -3.01 8.68
CA VAL A 182 -3.53 -2.96 8.34
C VAL A 182 -4.17 -1.71 8.95
N LEU A 183 -3.97 -1.47 10.25
CA LEU A 183 -4.53 -0.29 10.93
C LEU A 183 -3.98 1.01 10.33
N TRP A 184 -2.67 1.03 10.02
CA TRP A 184 -2.04 2.18 9.39
C TRP A 184 -2.60 2.44 7.99
N THR A 185 -2.82 1.38 7.21
CA THR A 185 -3.45 1.48 5.88
C THR A 185 -4.86 2.00 5.96
N VAL A 186 -5.67 1.53 6.91
CA VAL A 186 -7.00 2.09 7.13
C VAL A 186 -6.92 3.57 7.48
N ALA A 187 -5.96 3.97 8.32
CA ALA A 187 -5.81 5.37 8.71
C ALA A 187 -5.44 6.29 7.52
N TYR A 188 -4.38 5.96 6.78
CA TYR A 188 -3.95 6.83 5.66
C TYR A 188 -4.90 6.76 4.47
N ASP A 189 -5.53 5.61 4.20
CA ASP A 189 -6.46 5.48 3.07
C ASP A 189 -7.81 6.13 3.39
N THR A 190 -8.16 6.28 4.68
CA THR A 190 -9.28 7.14 5.09
C THR A 190 -8.95 8.61 4.81
N LEU A 191 -7.74 9.09 5.09
CA LEU A 191 -7.31 10.44 4.70
C LEU A 191 -7.39 10.63 3.17
N TYR A 192 -7.02 9.60 2.41
CA TYR A 192 -7.15 9.62 0.96
C TYR A 192 -8.61 9.68 0.49
N ALA A 193 -9.49 8.88 1.10
CA ALA A 193 -10.92 8.87 0.79
C ALA A 193 -11.63 10.18 1.17
N MET A 194 -11.14 10.90 2.19
CA MET A 194 -11.65 12.23 2.52
C MET A 194 -11.46 13.25 1.38
N VAL A 195 -10.51 13.05 0.48
CA VAL A 195 -10.29 13.93 -0.69
C VAL A 195 -11.47 13.86 -1.67
N ASP A 196 -12.11 12.70 -1.80
CA ASP A 196 -13.18 12.46 -2.76
C ASP A 196 -14.59 12.37 -2.10
N ARG A 197 -14.69 12.59 -0.78
CA ARG A 197 -15.92 12.43 0.03
C ARG A 197 -17.17 13.05 -0.60
N ASP A 198 -17.09 14.31 -1.05
CA ASP A 198 -18.24 15.03 -1.63
C ASP A 198 -18.72 14.43 -2.95
N ASP A 199 -17.81 13.86 -3.74
CA ASP A 199 -18.15 13.25 -5.02
C ASP A 199 -18.63 11.81 -4.80
N ASP A 200 -18.01 11.07 -3.87
CA ASP A 200 -18.41 9.72 -3.47
C ASP A 200 -19.85 9.68 -2.91
N LEU A 201 -20.22 10.69 -2.11
CA LEU A 201 -21.58 10.82 -1.56
C LEU A 201 -22.65 10.98 -2.65
N LYS A 202 -22.33 11.69 -3.74
CA LYS A 202 -23.27 11.90 -4.87
C LYS A 202 -23.48 10.63 -5.69
N VAL A 203 -22.45 9.79 -5.79
CA VAL A 203 -22.45 8.55 -6.58
C VAL A 203 -22.90 7.35 -5.72
N GLY A 204 -22.99 7.50 -4.40
CA GLY A 204 -23.40 6.44 -3.47
C GLY A 204 -22.29 5.41 -3.20
N ILE A 205 -21.03 5.79 -3.38
CA ILE A 205 -19.87 4.94 -3.09
C ILE A 205 -19.73 4.79 -1.57
N LYS A 206 -19.43 3.59 -1.09
CA LYS A 206 -19.21 3.33 0.34
C LYS A 206 -17.71 3.41 0.69
N SER A 207 -17.36 4.14 1.74
CA SER A 207 -15.98 4.29 2.24
C SER A 207 -15.94 4.56 3.74
N THR A 208 -14.77 4.39 4.37
CA THR A 208 -14.57 4.75 5.78
C THR A 208 -14.77 6.23 6.02
N ALA A 209 -14.39 7.10 5.07
CA ALA A 209 -14.61 8.54 5.18
C ALA A 209 -16.12 8.88 5.29
N ILE A 210 -16.98 8.10 4.63
CA ILE A 210 -18.43 8.26 4.74
C ILE A 210 -18.96 7.64 6.04
N LEU A 211 -18.48 6.45 6.42
CA LEU A 211 -18.90 5.76 7.64
C LEU A 211 -18.52 6.51 8.92
N PHE A 212 -17.30 7.01 8.98
CA PHE A 212 -16.76 7.70 10.14
C PHE A 212 -17.34 9.10 10.30
N GLY A 213 -17.89 9.68 9.21
CA GLY A 213 -18.57 10.96 9.25
C GLY A 213 -17.69 12.04 9.87
N ASP A 214 -18.17 12.69 10.93
CA ASP A 214 -17.44 13.77 11.61
C ASP A 214 -16.42 13.26 12.63
N ALA A 215 -16.47 11.96 12.97
CA ALA A 215 -15.51 11.28 13.84
C ALA A 215 -14.26 10.80 13.09
N ASP A 216 -14.18 11.02 11.78
CA ASP A 216 -13.06 10.65 10.89
C ASP A 216 -11.69 10.90 11.52
N LYS A 217 -11.39 12.13 11.93
CA LYS A 217 -10.12 12.52 12.54
C LYS A 217 -9.83 11.79 13.85
N ALA A 218 -10.83 11.66 14.72
CA ALA A 218 -10.67 10.99 16.01
C ALA A 218 -10.38 9.48 15.82
N ILE A 219 -11.06 8.85 14.87
CA ILE A 219 -10.83 7.44 14.52
C ILE A 219 -9.46 7.27 13.89
N ILE A 220 -9.07 8.14 12.94
CA ILE A 220 -7.72 8.12 12.34
C ILE A 220 -6.65 8.29 13.42
N ALA A 221 -6.81 9.24 14.35
CA ALA A 221 -5.86 9.45 15.45
C ALA A 221 -5.78 8.23 16.38
N THR A 222 -6.92 7.57 16.64
CA THR A 222 -6.98 6.35 17.44
C THR A 222 -6.23 5.21 16.75
N LEU A 223 -6.48 5.00 15.45
CA LEU A 223 -5.77 4.00 14.65
C LEU A 223 -4.26 4.29 14.63
N GLN A 224 -3.86 5.54 14.41
CA GLN A 224 -2.47 5.99 14.45
C GLN A 224 -1.81 5.71 15.82
N GLY A 225 -2.51 5.99 16.92
CA GLY A 225 -2.05 5.67 18.28
C GLY A 225 -1.89 4.16 18.51
N MET A 226 -2.83 3.35 18.02
CA MET A 226 -2.71 1.88 18.07
C MET A 226 -1.53 1.35 17.27
N VAL A 227 -1.25 1.93 16.08
CA VAL A 227 -0.08 1.58 15.28
C VAL A 227 1.21 1.84 16.05
N VAL A 228 1.35 3.03 16.66
CA VAL A 228 2.53 3.37 17.47
C VAL A 228 2.67 2.41 18.65
N LEU A 229 1.57 2.09 19.34
CA LEU A 229 1.59 1.13 20.45
C LEU A 229 2.05 -0.26 20.01
N ILE A 230 1.54 -0.77 18.88
CA ILE A 230 1.94 -2.08 18.35
C ILE A 230 3.41 -2.07 17.95
N LEU A 231 3.91 -0.99 17.32
CA LEU A 231 5.33 -0.87 16.97
C LEU A 231 6.22 -0.83 18.22
N VAL A 232 5.80 -0.16 19.29
CA VAL A 232 6.52 -0.22 20.59
C VAL A 232 6.56 -1.67 21.11
N ILE A 233 5.45 -2.42 21.04
CA ILE A 233 5.42 -3.84 21.43
C ILE A 233 6.35 -4.69 20.55
N VAL A 234 6.39 -4.44 19.24
CA VAL A 234 7.32 -5.10 18.32
C VAL A 234 8.76 -4.82 18.74
N GLY A 235 9.10 -3.55 18.99
CA GLY A 235 10.42 -3.16 19.46
C GLY A 235 10.83 -3.84 20.77
N GLN A 236 9.92 -3.95 21.73
CA GLN A 236 10.21 -4.64 22.99
C GLN A 236 10.46 -6.13 22.80
N ARG A 237 9.66 -6.79 21.94
CA ARG A 237 9.74 -8.24 21.72
C ARG A 237 10.89 -8.68 20.81
N ALA A 238 11.28 -7.83 19.87
CA ALA A 238 12.48 -8.01 19.06
C ALA A 238 13.73 -7.41 19.73
N GLU A 239 13.60 -6.99 20.99
CA GLU A 239 14.67 -6.40 21.81
C GLU A 239 15.37 -5.21 21.12
N LEU A 240 14.65 -4.44 20.31
CA LEU A 240 15.17 -3.32 19.51
C LEU A 240 15.65 -2.14 20.39
N GLY A 241 16.63 -1.41 19.88
CA GLY A 241 17.33 -0.36 20.60
C GLY A 241 16.84 1.05 20.25
N THR A 242 17.68 2.03 20.59
CA THR A 242 17.31 3.45 20.58
C THR A 242 17.00 3.97 19.17
N PHE A 243 17.70 3.48 18.14
CA PHE A 243 17.50 3.96 16.77
C PHE A 243 16.14 3.54 16.20
N TYR A 244 15.66 2.35 16.55
CA TYR A 244 14.31 1.91 16.22
C TYR A 244 13.26 2.82 16.85
N TYR A 245 13.35 3.03 18.17
CA TYR A 245 12.38 3.88 18.88
C TYR A 245 12.40 5.33 18.40
N LEU A 246 13.57 5.86 17.99
CA LEU A 246 13.66 7.17 17.35
C LEU A 246 12.83 7.21 16.05
N GLY A 247 12.91 6.18 15.21
CA GLY A 247 12.07 6.05 14.02
C GLY A 247 10.57 6.02 14.34
N VAL A 248 10.17 5.30 15.39
CA VAL A 248 8.77 5.25 15.86
C VAL A 248 8.31 6.61 16.40
N VAL A 249 9.16 7.34 17.13
CA VAL A 249 8.87 8.70 17.60
C VAL A 249 8.69 9.66 16.43
N VAL A 250 9.56 9.59 15.41
CA VAL A 250 9.41 10.40 14.20
C VAL A 250 8.08 10.10 13.50
N MET A 251 7.70 8.83 13.37
CA MET A 251 6.39 8.45 12.84
C MET A 251 5.22 9.02 13.67
N ALA A 252 5.29 8.98 15.00
CA ALA A 252 4.28 9.56 15.87
C ALA A 252 4.17 11.08 15.70
N CYS A 253 5.30 11.79 15.60
CA CYS A 253 5.32 13.23 15.30
C CYS A 253 4.70 13.55 13.93
N LEU A 254 5.00 12.74 12.91
CA LEU A 254 4.39 12.88 11.59
C LEU A 254 2.88 12.63 11.63
N PHE A 255 2.40 11.69 12.45
CA PHE A 255 0.95 11.48 12.65
C PHE A 255 0.26 12.70 13.26
N VAL A 256 0.87 13.35 14.25
CA VAL A 256 0.37 14.63 14.78
C VAL A 256 0.34 15.70 13.67
N TYR A 257 1.37 15.76 12.84
CA TYR A 257 1.41 16.66 11.70
C TYR A 257 0.32 16.34 10.64
N HIS A 258 0.01 15.06 10.40
CA HIS A 258 -1.10 14.66 9.52
C HIS A 258 -2.44 15.15 10.06
N GLN A 259 -2.67 15.08 11.37
CA GLN A 259 -3.88 15.61 12.02
C GLN A 259 -4.00 17.13 11.88
N PHE A 260 -2.86 17.84 11.92
CA PHE A 260 -2.81 19.27 11.68
C PHE A 260 -3.11 19.61 10.22
N LEU A 261 -2.53 18.89 9.26
CA LEU A 261 -2.79 19.09 7.83
C LEU A 261 -4.25 18.84 7.45
N ALA A 262 -4.84 17.78 8.01
CA ALA A 262 -6.23 17.40 7.74
C ALA A 262 -7.24 18.17 8.63
N ARG A 263 -6.82 19.23 9.34
CA ARG A 263 -7.66 19.83 10.39
C ARG A 263 -8.96 20.42 9.88
N GLU A 264 -8.92 21.08 8.72
CA GLU A 264 -10.07 21.71 8.06
C GLU A 264 -10.81 20.74 7.13
N ARG A 265 -10.33 19.49 7.01
CA ARG A 265 -10.87 18.47 6.08
C ARG A 265 -10.88 18.89 4.61
N GLU A 266 -10.04 19.88 4.26
CA GLU A 266 -9.87 20.30 2.88
C GLU A 266 -9.13 19.25 2.05
N ARG A 267 -9.54 19.13 0.79
CA ARG A 267 -8.99 18.16 -0.18
C ARG A 267 -7.46 18.18 -0.23
N GLU A 268 -6.87 19.38 -0.29
CA GLU A 268 -5.42 19.53 -0.38
C GLU A 268 -4.71 19.10 0.91
N GLY A 269 -5.25 19.48 2.07
CA GLY A 269 -4.72 19.10 3.38
C GLY A 269 -4.73 17.58 3.60
N CYS A 270 -5.87 16.94 3.31
CA CYS A 270 -6.02 15.49 3.40
C CYS A 270 -5.08 14.75 2.42
N PHE A 271 -4.94 15.24 1.18
CA PHE A 271 -4.05 14.64 0.21
C PHE A 271 -2.58 14.79 0.61
N LYS A 272 -2.16 15.95 1.11
CA LYS A 272 -0.80 16.16 1.66
C LYS A 272 -0.52 15.22 2.83
N ALA A 273 -1.48 15.04 3.74
CA ALA A 273 -1.36 14.12 4.86
C ALA A 273 -1.19 12.66 4.38
N PHE A 274 -2.00 12.22 3.39
CA PHE A 274 -1.83 10.92 2.75
C PHE A 274 -0.43 10.73 2.14
N LEU A 275 0.04 11.69 1.33
CA LEU A 275 1.37 11.60 0.70
C LEU A 275 2.50 11.51 1.74
N ASN A 276 2.37 12.26 2.83
CA ASN A 276 3.37 12.32 3.88
C ASN A 276 3.51 10.99 4.66
N ASN A 277 2.52 10.08 4.59
CA ASN A 277 2.64 8.76 5.22
C ASN A 277 3.83 7.96 4.68
N SER A 278 4.28 8.18 3.44
CA SER A 278 5.50 7.51 2.97
C SER A 278 6.73 7.81 3.85
N TRP A 279 6.82 9.04 4.39
CA TRP A 279 7.90 9.42 5.32
C TRP A 279 7.78 8.77 6.68
N ALA A 280 6.56 8.53 7.17
CA ALA A 280 6.33 7.79 8.40
C ALA A 280 6.82 6.34 8.26
N GLY A 281 6.48 5.69 7.14
CA GLY A 281 6.96 4.36 6.78
C GLY A 281 8.49 4.27 6.74
N PHE A 282 9.08 5.22 6.01
CA PHE A 282 10.51 5.35 5.84
C PHE A 282 11.24 5.56 7.17
N ALA A 283 10.74 6.45 8.05
CA ALA A 283 11.38 6.75 9.32
C ALA A 283 11.52 5.52 10.23
N VAL A 284 10.48 4.70 10.33
CA VAL A 284 10.55 3.42 11.08
C VAL A 284 11.51 2.45 10.41
N PHE A 285 11.48 2.35 9.07
CA PHE A 285 12.40 1.46 8.36
C PHE A 285 13.87 1.86 8.57
N THR A 286 14.20 3.14 8.43
CA THR A 286 15.55 3.64 8.64
C THR A 286 16.01 3.43 10.08
N GLY A 287 15.15 3.73 11.06
CA GLY A 287 15.44 3.47 12.47
C GLY A 287 15.71 1.99 12.75
N LEU A 288 14.87 1.11 12.20
CA LEU A 288 15.03 -0.35 12.28
C LEU A 288 16.33 -0.83 11.64
N ALA A 289 16.61 -0.42 10.41
CA ALA A 289 17.79 -0.85 9.67
C ALA A 289 19.10 -0.39 10.34
N ILE A 290 19.13 0.84 10.85
CA ILE A 290 20.28 1.34 11.62
C ILE A 290 20.44 0.58 12.92
N ASP A 291 19.36 0.33 13.66
CA ASP A 291 19.42 -0.38 14.95
C ASP A 291 19.97 -1.79 14.78
N LEU A 292 19.49 -2.51 13.76
CA LEU A 292 19.94 -3.87 13.47
C LEU A 292 21.37 -3.91 12.92
N LEU A 293 21.80 -2.90 12.17
CA LEU A 293 23.18 -2.80 11.67
C LEU A 293 24.20 -2.52 12.79
N MET A 294 23.77 -1.87 13.88
CA MET A 294 24.63 -1.50 15.00
C MET A 294 24.68 -2.54 16.12
N ARG A 295 23.93 -3.64 15.99
CA ARG A 295 24.02 -4.81 16.88
C ARG A 295 25.18 -5.72 16.46
#